data_AF-A0A6D2L666-F1
#
_entry.id   AF-A0A6D2L666-F1
#
_cell.length_a   1.000
_cell.length_b   1.000
_cell.length_c   1.000
_cell.angle_alpha   90.00
_cell.angle_beta   90.00
_cell.angle_gamma   90.00
#
_symmetry.space_group_name_H-M   'P 1'
#
loop_
_entity.id
_entity.type
_entity.pdbx_description
1 polymer ?
#
loop_
_entity_poly.entity_id
_entity_poly.type
_entity_poly.pdbx_seq_one_letter_code
_entity_poly.pdbx_strand_id
1 'polypeptide(L)' 'MTHEFTNFFYSSFGIKIVKGAVAAGFNTNSNGEVTEVKLKDGRTLEADIVIVGVGGKPLTSLFKGL' A
#
# COMPACT_ATOMS: atom_id res chain seq x y z
N MET A 1 19.27 3.85 -14.59
CA MET A 1 18.14 4.74 -14.21
C MET A 1 18.19 4.91 -12.70
N THR A 2 18.34 6.14 -12.19
CA THR A 2 18.54 6.38 -10.75
C THR A 2 17.19 6.50 -10.03
N HIS A 3 17.15 6.17 -8.73
CA HIS A 3 15.93 6.26 -7.89
C HIS A 3 15.29 7.67 -7.89
N GLU A 4 16.10 8.71 -8.07
CA GLU A 4 15.63 10.11 -8.15
C GLU A 4 14.84 10.39 -9.42
N PHE A 5 15.21 9.77 -10.55
CA PHE A 5 14.47 9.91 -11.80
C PHE A 5 13.06 9.33 -11.70
N THR A 6 12.89 8.18 -11.03
CA THR A 6 11.59 7.53 -10.85
C THR A 6 10.63 8.38 -10.02
N ASN A 7 11.11 8.97 -8.92
CA ASN A 7 10.27 9.85 -8.10
C ASN A 7 9.86 11.10 -8.88
N PHE A 8 10.81 11.75 -9.57
CA PHE A 8 10.53 12.91 -10.41
C PHE A 8 9.51 12.60 -11.51
N PHE A 9 9.69 11.48 -12.23
CA PHE A 9 8.79 11.06 -13.29
C PHE A 9 7.36 10.85 -12.78
N TYR A 10 7.15 10.05 -11.74
CA TYR A 10 5.81 9.81 -11.20
C TYR A 10 5.18 11.06 -10.58
N SER A 11 5.96 11.88 -9.88
CA SER A 11 5.46 13.16 -9.34
C SER A 11 5.06 14.15 -10.44
N SER A 12 5.63 14.07 -11.65
CA SER A 12 5.17 14.86 -12.80
C SER A 12 3.74 14.51 -13.25
N PHE A 13 3.29 13.27 -12.97
CA PHE A 13 1.91 12.82 -13.16
C PHE A 13 1.03 13.04 -11.91
N GLY A 14 1.50 13.80 -10.91
CA GLY A 14 0.77 14.06 -9.67
C GLY A 14 0.80 12.92 -8.66
N ILE A 15 1.59 11.87 -8.89
CA ILE A 15 1.67 10.73 -7.98
C ILE A 15 2.63 11.05 -6.82
N LYS A 16 2.10 10.93 -5.60
CA LYS A 16 2.88 11.07 -4.36
C LYS A 16 3.41 9.71 -3.91
N ILE A 17 4.72 9.53 -3.96
CA ILE A 17 5.38 8.31 -3.47
C ILE A 17 5.83 8.54 -2.02
N VAL A 18 5.31 7.73 -1.10
CA VAL A 18 5.70 7.74 0.31
C VAL A 18 6.54 6.50 0.62
N LYS A 19 7.87 6.67 0.61
CA LYS A 19 8.82 5.60 0.96
C LYS A 19 8.90 5.39 2.47
N GLY A 20 9.30 4.19 2.89
CA GLY A 20 9.42 3.84 4.32
C GLY A 20 8.09 3.82 5.08
N ALA A 21 6.97 3.94 4.38
CA ALA A 21 5.64 3.86 4.96
C ALA A 21 5.17 2.41 5.03
N VAL A 22 4.60 2.03 6.17
CA VAL A 22 3.94 0.73 6.37
C VAL A 22 2.54 1.02 6.88
N ALA A 23 1.53 0.45 6.22
CA ALA A 23 0.16 0.52 6.72
C ALA A 23 0.05 -0.24 8.05
N ALA A 24 -0.50 0.42 9.05
CA ALA A 24 -0.80 -0.12 10.37
C ALA A 24 -2.27 -0.54 10.51
N GLY A 25 -3.16 0.07 9.71
CA GLY A 25 -4.59 -0.24 9.70
C GLY A 25 -5.38 0.69 8.79
N PHE A 26 -6.69 0.48 8.76
CA PHE A 26 -7.64 1.23 7.95
C PHE A 26 -8.80 1.69 8.82
N ASN A 27 -9.29 2.90 8.58
CA ASN A 27 -10.59 3.32 9.09
C ASN A 27 -11.66 3.08 8.02
N THR A 28 -12.88 2.82 8.46
CA THR A 28 -14.03 2.64 7.58
C THR A 28 -15.20 3.50 8.02
N ASN A 29 -16.06 3.85 7.06
CA ASN A 29 -17.36 4.44 7.37
C ASN A 29 -18.34 3.38 7.92
N SER A 30 -19.60 3.78 8.18
CA SER A 30 -20.65 2.89 8.70
C SER A 30 -21.03 1.74 7.76
N ASN A 31 -20.69 1.85 6.47
CA ASN A 31 -20.96 0.83 5.46
C ASN A 31 -19.77 -0.14 5.29
N GLY A 32 -18.68 0.06 6.03
CA GLY A 32 -17.46 -0.76 5.92
C GLY A 32 -16.54 -0.36 4.77
N GLU A 33 -16.79 0.77 4.10
CA GLU A 33 -15.92 1.28 3.03
C GLU A 33 -14.74 2.03 3.64
N VAL A 34 -13.55 1.88 3.04
CA VAL A 34 -12.34 2.57 3.52
C VAL A 34 -12.50 4.08 3.40
N THR A 35 -12.03 4.81 4.40
CA THR A 35 -11.93 6.27 4.36
C THR A 35 -10.51 6.76 4.57
N GLU A 36 -9.69 5.99 5.30
CA GLU A 36 -8.32 6.38 5.64
C GLU A 36 -7.40 5.16 5.79
N VAL A 37 -6.12 5.37 5.46
CA VAL A 37 -5.00 4.47 5.76
C VAL A 37 -4.16 5.07 6.88
N LYS A 38 -4.03 4.33 7.98
CA LYS A 38 -3.13 4.70 9.09
C LYS A 38 -1.75 4.11 8.84
N LEU A 39 -0.71 4.94 8.91
CA LEU A 39 0.68 4.51 8.78
C LEU A 39 1.30 4.27 10.16
N LYS A 40 2.29 3.37 10.22
CA LYS A 40 3.01 3.04 11.47
C LYS A 40 3.74 4.24 12.09
N ASP A 41 4.08 5.25 11.29
CA ASP A 41 4.73 6.48 11.76
C ASP A 41 3.74 7.55 12.25
N GLY A 42 2.45 7.20 12.40
CA GLY A 42 1.41 8.06 12.95
C GLY A 42 0.71 8.96 11.92
N ARG A 43 1.18 8.99 10.68
CA ARG A 43 0.49 9.72 9.60
C ARG A 43 -0.79 8.99 9.16
N THR A 44 -1.75 9.77 8.68
CA THR A 44 -2.99 9.27 8.08
C THR A 44 -3.09 9.77 6.64
N LEU A 45 -3.54 8.90 5.73
CA LEU A 45 -3.83 9.23 4.34
C LEU A 45 -5.31 8.98 4.07
N GLU A 46 -6.05 10.00 3.62
CA GLU A 46 -7.43 9.84 3.15
C GLU A 46 -7.45 9.00 1.87
N ALA A 47 -8.41 8.09 1.77
CA ALA A 47 -8.56 7.21 0.62
C ALA A 47 -9.98 6.65 0.52
N ASP A 48 -10.62 6.81 -0.64
CA ASP A 48 -11.86 6.11 -0.99
C ASP A 48 -11.58 4.69 -1.51
N ILE A 49 -10.37 4.45 -2.03
CA ILE A 49 -9.95 3.17 -2.61
C ILE A 49 -8.53 2.83 -2.14
N VAL A 50 -8.32 1.57 -1.77
CA VAL A 50 -6.99 1.01 -1.46
C VAL A 50 -6.72 -0.19 -2.36
N ILE A 51 -5.59 -0.15 -3.08
CA ILE A 51 -5.08 -1.29 -3.86
C ILE A 51 -3.85 -1.85 -3.13
N VAL A 52 -3.87 -3.15 -2.81
CA VAL A 52 -2.79 -3.81 -2.07
C VAL A 52 -1.97 -4.70 -2.99
N GLY A 53 -0.67 -4.41 -3.10
CA GLY A 53 0.30 -5.26 -3.78
C GLY A 53 1.51 -5.50 -2.89
N VAL A 54 1.49 -6.58 -2.09
CA VAL A 54 2.55 -6.93 -1.12
C VAL A 54 3.25 -8.25 -1.43
N GLY A 55 3.13 -8.71 -2.69
CA GLY A 55 3.62 -10.02 -3.13
C GLY A 55 2.59 -11.13 -2.96
N GLY A 56 2.92 -12.30 -3.51
CA GLY A 56 2.09 -13.51 -3.45
C GLY A 56 2.81 -14.64 -2.73
N LYS A 57 2.04 -15.52 -2.07
CA LYS A 57 2.56 -16.76 -1.49
C LYS A 57 2.26 -17.92 -2.42
N PRO A 58 3.27 -18.72 -2.85
CA PRO A 58 3.02 -19.92 -3.63
C PRO A 58 2.08 -20.90 -2.91
N LEU A 59 1.10 -21.46 -3.62
CA LEU A 59 0.13 -22.42 -3.08
C LEU A 59 0.68 -23.86 -3.15
N THR A 60 1.66 -24.17 -2.30
CA THR A 60 2.37 -25.47 -2.30
C THR A 60 1.79 -26.49 -1.30
N SER A 61 0.66 -26.19 -0.66
CA SER A 61 0.08 -27.02 0.40
C SER A 61 -0.23 -28.45 -0.08
N LEU A 62 -0.58 -28.63 -1.35
CA LEU A 62 -0.86 -29.94 -1.95
C LEU A 62 0.33 -30.92 -1.90
N PHE A 63 1.56 -30.42 -1.81
CA PHE A 63 2.78 -31.24 -1.81
C PHE A 63 3.51 -31.22 -0.46
N LYS A 64 2.90 -30.65 0.58
CA LYS A 64 3.56 -30.50 1.88
C LYS A 64 3.63 -31.85 2.60
N GLY A 65 4.84 -32.40 2.77
CA GLY A 65 5.08 -33.64 3.51
C GLY A 65 5.28 -34.90 2.64
N LEU A 66 5.31 -34.75 1.31
CA LEU A 66 5.98 -35.71 0.43
C LEU A 66 7.50 -35.67 0.65
#